data_AF-X0WE52-F1
#
_entry.id   AF-X0WE52-F1
#
_cell.length_a   1.000
_cell.length_b   1.000
_cell.length_c   1.000
_cell.angle_alpha   90.00
_cell.angle_beta   90.00
_cell.angle_gamma   90.00
#
_symmetry.space_group_name_H-M   'P 1'
#
loop_
_entity.id
_entity.type
_entity.pdbx_description
1 polymer ?
#
loop_
_entity_poly.entity_id
_entity_poly.type
_entity_poly.pdbx_seq_one_letter_code
_entity_poly.pdbx_strand_id
1 'polypeptide(L)'
;MTKQYLQLAKKILKNGSIQKTRNGLTYTSIGEMMRFPLTRQRIPLITTKKLAWKICLHELLWFIRGQTDNKLLLKNNVTIWNQNASREFLDSRGLHNLEENDLGPIYGHQWRHFNAPYKGCNDKYKNKGVDQIQNIINILKNKNNRNSRRLILSAWNPLQLDEMALPPCHTLAQFHVTNDIELSCSLYQRSGDIGIGIPFNIASYSFLTHLLAHHCGLIPKEFIHFIG
;
A
#
# COMPACT_ATOMS: atom_id res chain seq x y z
N MET A 1 -3.36 -18.91 -7.86
CA MET A 1 -3.14 -17.68 -7.05
C MET A 1 -2.81 -18.06 -5.61
N THR A 2 -3.70 -18.71 -4.86
CA THR A 2 -3.48 -19.08 -3.44
C THR A 2 -2.29 -20.01 -3.18
N LYS A 3 -1.91 -20.88 -4.14
CA LYS A 3 -0.80 -21.83 -3.98
C LYS A 3 0.54 -21.15 -3.63
N GLN A 4 0.88 -20.02 -4.25
CA GLN A 4 2.14 -19.30 -3.98
C GLN A 4 2.19 -18.78 -2.53
N TYR A 5 1.10 -18.15 -2.08
CA TYR A 5 0.96 -17.68 -0.71
C TYR A 5 1.11 -18.82 0.32
N LEU A 6 0.46 -19.96 0.08
CA LEU A 6 0.57 -21.11 0.98
C LEU A 6 1.97 -21.76 0.95
N GLN A 7 2.62 -21.79 -0.21
CA GLN A 7 4.00 -22.27 -0.33
C GLN A 7 4.97 -21.37 0.42
N LEU A 8 4.79 -20.05 0.33
CA LEU A 8 5.56 -19.08 1.09
C LEU A 8 5.38 -19.28 2.60
N ALA A 9 4.14 -19.42 3.08
CA ALA A 9 3.87 -19.69 4.50
C ALA A 9 4.55 -20.98 4.97
N LYS A 10 4.45 -22.07 4.19
CA LYS A 10 5.14 -23.33 4.49
C LYS A 10 6.66 -23.18 4.51
N LYS A 11 7.23 -22.41 3.58
CA LYS A 11 8.67 -22.13 3.52
C LYS A 11 9.13 -21.40 4.78
N ILE A 12 8.43 -20.35 5.20
CA ILE A 12 8.77 -19.57 6.40
C ILE A 12 8.67 -20.43 7.66
N LEU A 13 7.63 -21.25 7.80
CA LEU A 13 7.48 -22.13 8.97
C LEU A 13 8.56 -23.21 9.04
N LYS A 14 9.03 -23.71 7.88
CA LYS A 14 10.04 -24.78 7.83
C LYS A 14 11.47 -24.26 7.95
N ASN A 15 11.77 -23.15 7.28
CA ASN A 15 13.14 -22.68 7.06
C ASN A 15 13.41 -21.27 7.61
N GLY A 16 12.39 -20.59 8.15
CA GLY A 16 12.52 -19.22 8.66
C GLY A 16 13.38 -19.14 9.92
N SER A 17 14.13 -18.05 10.03
CA SER A 17 14.89 -17.72 11.24
C SER A 17 13.97 -17.14 12.32
N ILE A 18 14.14 -17.54 13.58
CA ILE A 18 13.40 -16.91 14.70
C ILE A 18 14.09 -15.59 15.05
N GLN A 19 13.34 -14.50 15.03
CA GLN A 19 13.83 -13.16 15.38
C GLN A 19 12.94 -12.54 16.47
N LYS A 20 13.57 -11.81 17.40
CA LYS A 20 12.85 -10.97 18.36
C LYS A 20 12.51 -9.64 17.69
N THR A 21 11.22 -9.36 17.55
CA THR A 21 10.69 -8.11 16.97
C THR A 21 10.06 -7.25 18.06
N ARG A 22 9.63 -6.04 17.70
CA ARG A 22 8.93 -5.12 18.62
C ARG A 22 7.70 -5.73 19.31
N ASN A 23 7.06 -6.73 18.69
CA ASN A 23 5.81 -7.33 19.16
C ASN A 23 5.98 -8.81 19.61
N GLY A 24 7.20 -9.33 19.68
CA GLY A 24 7.47 -10.71 20.10
C GLY A 24 8.36 -11.50 19.12
N LEU A 25 8.40 -12.82 19.30
CA LEU A 25 9.17 -13.72 18.44
C LEU A 25 8.44 -13.98 17.11
N THR A 26 9.18 -13.97 16.01
CA THR A 26 8.62 -14.15 14.66
C THR A 26 9.52 -15.07 13.83
N TYR A 27 8.92 -15.97 13.05
CA TYR A 27 9.62 -16.70 11.99
C TYR A 27 9.77 -15.79 10.78
N THR A 28 11.01 -15.54 10.36
CA THR A 28 11.37 -14.54 9.34
C THR A 28 12.12 -15.19 8.18
N SER A 29 11.69 -14.87 6.97
CA SER A 29 12.43 -15.08 5.72
C SER A 29 12.70 -13.72 5.07
N ILE A 30 13.79 -13.60 4.33
CA ILE A 30 14.27 -12.36 3.71
C ILE A 30 14.28 -12.55 2.19
N GLY A 31 13.73 -11.58 1.47
CA GLY A 31 13.70 -11.60 0.00
C GLY A 31 12.78 -12.67 -0.56
N GLU A 32 11.49 -12.37 -0.63
CA GLU A 32 10.47 -13.26 -1.19
C GLU A 32 9.72 -12.59 -2.34
N MET A 33 9.16 -13.39 -3.24
CA MET A 33 8.43 -12.86 -4.38
C MET A 33 7.24 -13.74 -4.75
N MET A 34 6.12 -13.10 -5.09
CA MET A 34 4.92 -13.75 -5.62
C MET A 34 4.38 -13.00 -6.84
N ARG A 35 3.70 -13.72 -7.74
CA ARG A 35 3.11 -13.17 -8.97
C ARG A 35 1.65 -13.57 -9.12
N PHE A 36 0.78 -12.62 -9.45
CA PHE A 36 -0.66 -12.82 -9.51
C PHE A 36 -1.23 -12.30 -10.84
N PRO A 37 -1.74 -13.18 -11.72
CA PRO A 37 -2.38 -12.73 -12.96
C PRO A 37 -3.68 -11.98 -12.64
N LEU A 38 -3.85 -10.82 -13.28
CA LEU A 38 -5.04 -9.97 -13.23
C LEU A 38 -5.88 -10.06 -14.52
N THR A 39 -5.35 -10.75 -15.54
CA THR A 39 -6.03 -10.98 -16.82
C THR A 39 -7.41 -11.59 -16.63
N ARG A 40 -8.30 -11.32 -17.59
CA ARG A 40 -9.73 -11.73 -17.52
C ARG A 40 -10.44 -11.15 -16.29
N GLN A 41 -10.09 -9.92 -15.91
CA GLN A 41 -10.70 -9.17 -14.80
C GLN A 41 -10.63 -9.93 -13.46
N ARG A 42 -9.57 -10.71 -13.26
CA ARG A 42 -9.39 -11.49 -12.03
C ARG A 42 -8.77 -10.64 -10.93
N ILE A 43 -9.21 -10.89 -9.70
CA ILE A 43 -8.65 -10.27 -8.49
C ILE A 43 -8.14 -11.40 -7.58
N PRO A 44 -6.84 -11.41 -7.21
CA PRO A 44 -6.24 -12.45 -6.40
C PRO A 44 -6.65 -12.32 -4.92
N LEU A 45 -7.89 -12.63 -4.60
CA LEU A 45 -8.34 -12.76 -3.21
C LEU A 45 -7.93 -14.16 -2.69
N ILE A 46 -7.24 -14.21 -1.56
CA ILE A 46 -6.89 -15.48 -0.91
C ILE A 46 -8.18 -16.19 -0.48
N THR A 47 -8.32 -17.46 -0.85
CA THR A 47 -9.56 -18.23 -0.65
C THR A 47 -9.53 -19.19 0.53
N THR A 48 -8.35 -19.50 1.07
CA THR A 48 -8.21 -20.37 2.26
C THR A 48 -8.59 -19.70 3.57
N LYS A 49 -8.88 -18.40 3.54
CA LYS A 49 -9.40 -17.60 4.65
C LYS A 49 -10.26 -16.49 4.05
N LYS A 50 -11.43 -16.20 4.63
CA LYS A 50 -12.27 -15.09 4.18
C LYS A 50 -11.53 -13.76 4.36
N LEU A 51 -11.22 -13.09 3.26
CA LEU A 51 -10.61 -11.75 3.27
C LEU A 51 -11.69 -10.68 3.44
N ALA A 52 -11.47 -9.72 4.33
CA ALA A 52 -12.31 -8.53 4.49
C ALA A 52 -12.07 -7.52 3.34
N TRP A 53 -12.32 -7.95 2.10
CA TRP A 53 -11.99 -7.19 0.90
C TRP A 53 -12.66 -5.81 0.83
N LYS A 54 -13.86 -5.65 1.42
CA LYS A 54 -14.54 -4.35 1.50
C LYS A 54 -13.72 -3.34 2.31
N ILE A 55 -13.24 -3.77 3.47
CA ILE A 55 -12.35 -2.97 4.34
C ILE A 55 -11.09 -2.57 3.56
N CYS A 56 -10.51 -3.52 2.82
CA CYS A 56 -9.36 -3.28 1.95
C CYS A 56 -9.62 -2.22 0.87
N LEU A 57 -10.76 -2.30 0.20
CA LEU A 57 -11.12 -1.31 -0.81
C LEU A 57 -11.35 0.07 -0.19
N HIS A 58 -12.02 0.15 0.97
CA HIS A 58 -12.22 1.43 1.68
C HIS A 58 -10.89 2.08 2.08
N GLU A 59 -9.93 1.31 2.60
CA GLU A 59 -8.58 1.80 2.92
C GLU A 59 -7.86 2.31 1.66
N LEU A 60 -7.88 1.54 0.57
CA LEU A 60 -7.24 1.97 -0.69
C LEU A 60 -7.83 3.28 -1.20
N LEU A 61 -9.16 3.41 -1.18
CA LEU A 61 -9.83 4.64 -1.61
C LEU A 61 -9.54 5.82 -0.66
N TRP A 62 -9.27 5.55 0.62
CA TRP A 62 -8.82 6.56 1.59
C TRP A 62 -7.38 7.01 1.27
N PHE A 63 -6.47 6.09 0.95
CA PHE A 63 -5.12 6.43 0.47
C PHE A 63 -5.14 7.23 -0.84
N ILE A 64 -5.93 6.80 -1.83
CA ILE A 64 -6.05 7.50 -3.11
C ILE A 64 -6.52 8.95 -2.89
N ARG A 65 -7.38 9.22 -1.91
CA ARG A 65 -7.85 10.56 -1.58
C ARG A 65 -6.85 11.42 -0.78
N GLY A 66 -5.67 10.89 -0.48
CA GLY A 66 -4.65 11.60 0.28
C GLY A 66 -5.00 11.79 1.76
N GLN A 67 -5.92 10.98 2.29
CA GLN A 67 -6.43 11.16 3.65
C GLN A 67 -5.51 10.51 4.68
N THR A 68 -5.50 11.10 5.88
CA THR A 68 -4.68 10.66 7.03
C THR A 68 -5.47 10.63 8.35
N ASP A 69 -6.74 11.06 8.34
CA ASP A 69 -7.67 10.95 9.48
C ASP A 69 -8.35 9.56 9.55
N ASN A 70 -8.06 8.82 10.61
CA ASN A 70 -8.68 7.51 10.88
C ASN A 70 -10.19 7.62 11.17
N LYS A 71 -10.72 8.78 11.59
CA LYS A 71 -12.17 8.95 11.82
C LYS A 71 -12.98 8.73 10.53
N LEU A 72 -12.39 9.01 9.36
CA LEU A 72 -13.04 8.75 8.06
C LEU A 72 -13.17 7.26 7.75
N LEU A 73 -12.21 6.44 8.20
CA LEU A 73 -12.28 4.99 8.12
C LEU A 73 -13.31 4.43 9.10
N LEU A 74 -13.34 4.95 10.33
CA LEU A 74 -14.33 4.58 11.36
C LEU A 74 -15.76 4.83 10.89
N LYS A 75 -16.04 5.95 10.20
CA LYS A 75 -17.36 6.23 9.59
C LYS A 75 -17.82 5.16 8.59
N ASN A 76 -16.88 4.37 8.04
CA ASN A 76 -17.15 3.27 7.12
C ASN A 76 -16.97 1.88 7.79
N ASN A 77 -16.98 1.82 9.13
CA ASN A 77 -16.74 0.61 9.92
C ASN A 77 -15.39 -0.07 9.63
N VAL A 78 -14.37 0.71 9.26
CA VAL A 78 -13.00 0.24 9.07
C VAL A 78 -12.17 0.59 10.29
N THR A 79 -11.71 -0.43 11.01
CA THR A 79 -11.04 -0.29 12.33
C THR A 79 -9.57 -0.71 12.33
N ILE A 80 -9.01 -1.06 11.17
CA ILE A 80 -7.66 -1.66 11.04
C ILE A 80 -6.53 -0.73 11.49
N TRP A 81 -6.77 0.59 11.55
CA TRP A 81 -5.81 1.59 11.97
C TRP A 81 -5.97 2.03 13.43
N ASN A 82 -7.03 1.59 14.14
CA ASN A 82 -7.40 2.14 15.45
C ASN A 82 -6.28 2.05 16.50
N GLN A 83 -5.58 0.91 16.56
CA GLN A 83 -4.49 0.73 17.51
C GLN A 83 -3.32 1.67 17.23
N ASN A 84 -3.06 2.00 15.96
CA ASN A 84 -1.97 2.90 15.58
C ASN A 84 -2.38 4.38 15.63
N ALA A 85 -3.67 4.66 15.78
CA ALA A 85 -4.22 6.01 15.82
C ALA A 85 -4.64 6.44 17.23
N SER A 86 -4.51 5.56 18.24
CA SER A 86 -4.86 5.87 19.63
C SER A 86 -3.89 6.88 20.23
N ARG A 87 -4.37 7.66 21.21
CA ARG A 87 -3.53 8.62 21.94
C ARG A 87 -2.27 7.95 22.52
N GLU A 88 -2.45 6.81 23.18
CA GLU A 88 -1.36 6.02 23.77
C GLU A 88 -0.28 5.63 22.75
N PHE A 89 -0.69 5.14 21.57
CA PHE A 89 0.27 4.71 20.54
C PHE A 89 1.01 5.91 19.94
N LEU A 90 0.31 7.01 19.66
CA LEU A 90 0.93 8.23 19.15
C LEU A 90 1.95 8.81 20.16
N ASP A 91 1.63 8.79 21.45
CA ASP A 91 2.56 9.22 22.50
C ASP A 91 3.77 8.30 22.63
N SER A 92 3.58 6.98 22.47
CA SER A 92 4.70 6.02 22.41
C SER A 92 5.66 6.28 21.24
N ARG A 93 5.19 6.99 20.21
CA ARG A 93 5.96 7.42 19.04
C ARG A 93 6.52 8.84 19.17
N GLY A 94 6.26 9.55 20.27
CA GLY A 94 6.65 10.95 20.47
C GLY A 94 5.82 11.95 19.68
N LEU A 95 4.67 11.53 19.14
CA LEU A 95 3.80 12.34 18.28
C LEU A 95 2.76 13.12 19.09
N HIS A 96 3.22 13.85 20.10
CA HIS A 96 2.36 14.59 21.03
C HIS A 96 1.60 15.76 20.36
N ASN A 97 2.11 16.23 19.23
CA ASN A 97 1.53 17.30 18.42
C ASN A 97 0.38 16.82 17.52
N LEU A 98 0.26 15.52 17.25
CA LEU A 98 -0.83 14.96 16.46
C LEU A 98 -2.06 14.75 17.35
N GLU A 99 -3.26 15.01 16.85
CA GLU A 99 -4.50 14.66 17.55
C GLU A 99 -4.76 13.14 17.50
N GLU A 100 -5.57 12.61 18.42
CA GLU A 100 -6.01 11.21 18.31
C GLU A 100 -6.77 10.99 16.99
N ASN A 101 -6.46 9.88 16.31
CA ASN A 101 -6.85 9.53 14.95
C ASN A 101 -6.10 10.24 13.81
N ASP A 102 -5.18 11.18 14.09
CA ASP A 102 -4.26 11.70 13.09
C ASP A 102 -3.05 10.77 12.96
N LEU A 103 -2.92 10.11 11.81
CA LEU A 103 -1.85 9.15 11.56
C LEU A 103 -0.55 9.79 11.05
N GLY A 104 -0.51 11.11 10.87
CA GLY A 104 0.61 11.82 10.28
C GLY A 104 0.67 11.70 8.74
N PRO A 105 1.76 12.14 8.09
CA PRO A 105 1.91 12.14 6.65
C PRO A 105 2.22 10.74 6.07
N ILE A 106 1.34 9.76 6.30
CA ILE A 106 1.52 8.37 5.84
C ILE A 106 1.13 8.20 4.36
N TYR A 107 1.01 6.95 3.89
CA TYR A 107 0.78 6.52 2.50
C TYR A 107 0.03 7.52 1.61
N GLY A 108 -1.25 7.79 1.88
CA GLY A 108 -2.07 8.65 1.02
C GLY A 108 -1.51 10.06 0.87
N HIS A 109 -1.04 10.65 1.96
CA HIS A 109 -0.38 11.96 1.93
C HIS A 109 0.85 11.91 1.03
N GLN A 110 1.71 10.89 1.16
CA GLN A 110 2.87 10.75 0.29
C GLN A 110 2.48 10.53 -1.17
N TRP A 111 1.38 9.83 -1.45
CA TRP A 111 0.93 9.57 -2.82
C TRP A 111 0.40 10.82 -3.53
N ARG A 112 -0.24 11.74 -2.81
CA ARG A 112 -0.92 12.91 -3.39
C ARG A 112 -0.19 14.22 -3.14
N HIS A 113 0.63 14.27 -2.09
CA HIS A 113 1.25 15.47 -1.52
C HIS A 113 2.69 15.19 -1.07
N PHE A 114 3.45 14.39 -1.84
CA PHE A 114 4.79 13.98 -1.47
C PHE A 114 5.66 15.18 -1.10
N ASN A 115 6.28 15.12 0.09
CA ASN A 115 7.13 16.16 0.66
C ASN A 115 6.43 17.52 0.94
N ALA A 116 5.10 17.57 0.94
CA ALA A 116 4.38 18.72 1.47
C ALA A 116 4.55 18.77 3.00
N PRO A 117 4.84 19.95 3.61
CA PRO A 117 4.86 20.11 5.07
C PRO A 117 3.52 19.68 5.67
N TYR A 118 3.56 18.79 6.65
CA TYR A 118 2.36 18.27 7.30
C TYR A 118 1.95 19.19 8.46
N LYS A 119 0.66 19.55 8.50
CA LYS A 119 0.08 20.44 9.53
C LYS A 119 -1.08 19.79 10.30
N GLY A 120 -1.40 18.53 9.99
CA GLY A 120 -2.50 17.78 10.57
C GLY A 120 -3.49 17.25 9.52
N CYS A 121 -4.28 16.26 9.92
CA CYS A 121 -5.17 15.52 9.03
C CYS A 121 -6.36 16.34 8.48
N ASN A 122 -6.67 17.48 9.10
CA ASN A 122 -7.75 18.39 8.68
C ASN A 122 -7.26 19.56 7.78
N ASP A 123 -5.95 19.71 7.55
CA ASP A 123 -5.43 20.79 6.70
C ASP A 123 -5.71 20.51 5.20
N LYS A 124 -5.71 21.57 4.40
CA LYS A 124 -5.87 21.52 2.95
C LYS A 124 -4.51 21.41 2.28
N TYR A 125 -4.25 20.26 1.65
CA TYR A 125 -2.99 19.99 0.94
C TYR A 125 -3.07 20.14 -0.58
N LYS A 126 -4.19 20.63 -1.12
CA LYS A 126 -4.35 20.85 -2.57
C LYS A 126 -3.19 21.70 -3.12
N ASN A 127 -2.56 21.22 -4.19
CA ASN A 127 -1.39 21.83 -4.85
C ASN A 127 -0.14 21.96 -3.98
N LYS A 128 -0.05 21.25 -2.84
CA LYS A 128 1.17 21.14 -2.04
C LYS A 128 1.87 19.82 -2.35
N GLY A 129 3.21 19.85 -2.42
CA GLY A 129 4.02 18.67 -2.70
C GLY A 129 3.85 18.13 -4.12
N VAL A 130 4.26 16.87 -4.33
CA VAL A 130 4.14 16.18 -5.63
C VAL A 130 2.96 15.20 -5.61
N ASP A 131 2.03 15.35 -6.56
CA ASP A 131 0.94 14.39 -6.79
C ASP A 131 1.42 13.25 -7.70
N GLN A 132 1.96 12.19 -7.08
CA GLN A 132 2.52 11.05 -7.79
C GLN A 132 1.44 10.27 -8.56
N ILE A 133 0.25 10.11 -7.97
CA ILE A 133 -0.88 9.42 -8.63
C ILE A 133 -1.31 10.17 -9.89
N GLN A 134 -1.47 11.49 -9.81
CA GLN A 134 -1.87 12.28 -10.97
C GLN A 134 -0.78 12.25 -12.06
N ASN A 135 0.49 12.31 -11.68
CA ASN A 135 1.61 12.18 -12.63
C ASN A 135 1.59 10.82 -13.35
N ILE A 136 1.37 9.72 -12.62
CA ILE A 136 1.24 8.38 -13.19
C ILE A 136 0.06 8.31 -14.16
N ILE A 137 -1.11 8.83 -13.77
CA ILE A 137 -2.31 8.85 -14.63
C ILE A 137 -2.05 9.64 -15.92
N ASN A 138 -1.42 10.81 -15.82
CA ASN A 138 -1.13 11.66 -16.98
C ASN A 138 -0.22 10.93 -17.98
N ILE A 139 0.81 10.23 -17.49
CA ILE A 139 1.72 9.47 -18.34
C ILE A 139 1.02 8.24 -18.93
N LEU A 140 0.25 7.49 -18.14
CA LEU A 140 -0.48 6.30 -18.60
C LEU A 140 -1.52 6.63 -19.69
N LYS A 141 -2.17 7.79 -19.61
CA LYS A 141 -3.11 8.28 -20.64
C LYS A 141 -2.42 8.71 -21.93
N ASN A 142 -1.15 9.10 -21.88
CA ASN A 142 -0.39 9.49 -23.07
C ASN A 142 0.11 8.24 -23.82
N LYS A 143 -0.56 7.89 -24.93
CA LYS A 143 -0.21 6.72 -25.76
C LYS A 143 1.25 6.71 -26.24
N ASN A 144 1.89 7.88 -26.39
CA ASN A 144 3.28 7.99 -26.85
C ASN A 144 4.31 7.81 -25.73
N ASN A 145 3.89 7.82 -24.47
CA ASN A 145 4.80 7.77 -23.31
C ASN A 145 4.36 6.79 -22.20
N ARG A 146 3.24 6.07 -22.39
CA ARG A 146 2.68 5.15 -21.38
C ARG A 146 3.57 3.96 -21.05
N ASN A 147 4.56 3.66 -21.89
CA ASN A 147 5.62 2.67 -21.63
C ASN A 147 6.81 3.24 -20.84
N SER A 148 6.69 4.45 -20.30
CA SER A 148 7.72 5.07 -19.47
C SER A 148 8.15 4.15 -18.33
N ARG A 149 9.47 4.02 -18.17
CA ARG A 149 10.09 3.23 -17.09
C ARG A 149 10.07 3.94 -15.72
N ARG A 150 9.47 5.12 -15.63
CA ARG A 150 9.51 6.02 -14.46
C ARG A 150 8.15 6.17 -13.75
N LEU A 151 7.22 5.27 -14.02
CA LEU A 151 5.90 5.23 -13.37
C LEU A 151 6.02 4.66 -11.95
N ILE A 152 6.59 5.43 -11.03
CA ILE A 152 6.88 5.02 -9.65
C ILE A 152 5.96 5.78 -8.69
N LEU A 153 5.44 5.05 -7.71
CA LEU A 153 4.68 5.55 -6.57
C LEU A 153 5.43 5.18 -5.28
N SER A 154 5.96 6.17 -4.57
CA SER A 154 6.69 5.95 -3.31
C SER A 154 5.91 6.50 -2.12
N ALA A 155 5.86 5.73 -1.04
CA ALA A 155 5.44 6.22 0.28
C ALA A 155 6.64 6.50 1.20
N TRP A 156 7.86 6.11 0.82
CA TRP A 156 9.04 6.25 1.66
C TRP A 156 9.66 7.64 1.53
N ASN A 157 9.43 8.51 2.52
CA ASN A 157 10.03 9.83 2.62
C ASN A 157 10.87 9.96 3.90
N PRO A 158 12.21 9.85 3.82
CA PRO A 158 13.09 9.95 5.00
C PRO A 158 12.93 11.22 5.82
N LEU A 159 12.54 12.34 5.20
CA LEU A 159 12.36 13.61 5.90
C LEU A 159 11.13 13.62 6.83
N GLN A 160 10.18 12.71 6.64
CA GLN A 160 8.90 12.71 7.34
C GLN A 160 8.61 11.39 8.08
N LEU A 161 9.55 10.44 8.13
CA LEU A 161 9.33 9.13 8.77
C LEU A 161 9.00 9.27 10.26
N ASP A 162 9.63 10.23 10.93
CA ASP A 162 9.42 10.47 12.37
C ASP A 162 8.12 11.24 12.66
N GLU A 163 7.45 11.77 11.64
CA GLU A 163 6.12 12.39 11.75
C GLU A 163 4.99 11.36 11.57
N MET A 164 5.30 10.14 11.15
CA MET A 164 4.31 9.10 10.83
C MET A 164 4.01 8.22 12.04
N ALA A 165 2.73 7.96 12.30
CA ALA A 165 2.31 7.00 13.30
C ALA A 165 2.95 5.62 13.06
N LEU A 166 2.97 5.17 11.80
CA LEU A 166 3.66 3.97 11.40
C LEU A 166 4.39 4.17 10.05
N PRO A 167 5.72 3.94 10.00
CA PRO A 167 6.45 3.98 8.73
C PRO A 167 5.87 3.02 7.68
N PRO A 168 5.78 3.41 6.40
CA PRO A 168 5.12 2.63 5.36
C PRO A 168 5.67 1.22 5.20
N CYS A 169 4.81 0.19 5.19
CA CYS A 169 5.22 -1.19 4.94
C CYS A 169 5.40 -1.47 3.44
N HIS A 170 4.40 -1.13 2.63
CA HIS A 170 4.48 -1.15 1.17
C HIS A 170 5.04 0.19 0.66
N THR A 171 6.34 0.18 0.40
CA THR A 171 7.14 1.42 0.29
C THR A 171 7.17 1.98 -1.12
N LEU A 172 7.23 1.12 -2.14
CA LEU A 172 7.38 1.53 -3.53
C LEU A 172 6.59 0.61 -4.45
N ALA A 173 5.78 1.19 -5.33
CA ALA A 173 5.16 0.49 -6.45
C ALA A 173 5.63 1.07 -7.78
N GLN A 174 5.79 0.21 -8.78
CA GLN A 174 6.11 0.60 -10.14
C GLN A 174 5.09 0.00 -11.11
N PHE A 175 4.61 0.83 -12.03
CA PHE A 175 3.68 0.42 -13.07
C PHE A 175 4.40 0.25 -14.41
N HIS A 176 4.00 -0.77 -15.17
CA HIS A 176 4.60 -1.09 -16.46
C HIS A 176 3.51 -1.36 -17.48
N VAL A 177 3.64 -0.77 -18.67
CA VAL A 177 2.78 -1.09 -19.81
C VAL A 177 3.55 -1.98 -20.79
N THR A 178 3.00 -3.14 -21.08
CA THR A 178 3.52 -4.10 -22.08
C THR A 178 2.48 -4.33 -23.17
N ASN A 179 2.90 -4.78 -24.36
CA ASN A 179 2.01 -5.01 -25.50
C ASN A 179 1.08 -3.83 -25.78
N ASP A 180 1.62 -2.63 -25.58
CA ASP A 180 0.97 -1.32 -25.66
C ASP A 180 -0.19 -1.07 -24.69
N ILE A 181 -0.96 -2.06 -24.27
CA ILE A 181 -2.21 -1.85 -23.52
C ILE A 181 -2.25 -2.55 -22.16
N GLU A 182 -1.30 -3.44 -21.86
CA GLU A 182 -1.36 -4.28 -20.69
C GLU A 182 -0.61 -3.67 -19.49
N LEU A 183 -1.33 -3.31 -18.42
CA LEU A 183 -0.78 -2.71 -17.21
C LEU A 183 -0.44 -3.78 -16.16
N SER A 184 0.82 -3.81 -15.73
CA SER A 184 1.30 -4.57 -14.58
C SER A 184 1.74 -3.64 -13.45
N CYS A 185 1.69 -4.15 -12.21
CA CYS A 185 2.17 -3.45 -11.02
C CYS A 185 3.17 -4.33 -10.27
N SER A 186 4.35 -3.79 -9.98
CA SER A 186 5.34 -4.39 -9.08
C SER A 186 5.37 -3.61 -7.78
N LEU A 187 5.16 -4.28 -6.65
CA LEU A 187 5.24 -3.70 -5.32
C LEU A 187 6.47 -4.23 -4.59
N TYR A 188 7.23 -3.33 -3.96
CA TYR A 188 8.20 -3.67 -2.92
C TYR A 188 7.63 -3.32 -1.54
N GLN A 189 7.60 -4.33 -0.66
CA GLN A 189 7.13 -4.22 0.71
C GLN A 189 8.25 -4.59 1.68
N ARG A 190 8.75 -3.61 2.44
CA ARG A 190 9.90 -3.80 3.35
C ARG A 190 9.62 -4.77 4.51
N SER A 191 8.34 -5.00 4.82
CA SER A 191 7.89 -5.84 5.94
C SER A 191 6.50 -6.36 5.65
N GLY A 192 6.36 -7.69 5.52
CA GLY A 192 5.10 -8.36 5.20
C GLY A 192 4.65 -9.30 6.32
N ASP A 193 3.61 -8.92 7.06
CA ASP A 193 2.91 -9.86 7.94
C ASP A 193 2.16 -10.87 7.08
N ILE A 194 2.59 -12.13 7.10
CA ILE A 194 2.00 -13.16 6.25
C ILE A 194 0.58 -13.55 6.64
N GLY A 195 0.22 -13.51 7.93
CA GLY A 195 -1.08 -13.98 8.40
C GLY A 195 -2.22 -12.97 8.18
N ILE A 196 -1.88 -11.68 8.16
CA ILE A 196 -2.85 -10.58 8.11
C ILE A 196 -2.56 -9.65 6.93
N GLY A 197 -1.37 -9.05 6.88
CA GLY A 197 -1.05 -7.95 5.96
C GLY A 197 -0.92 -8.37 4.50
N ILE A 198 -0.15 -9.43 4.21
CA ILE A 198 0.15 -9.87 2.83
C ILE A 198 -1.12 -10.14 2.01
N PRO A 199 -2.11 -10.93 2.49
CA PRO A 199 -3.37 -11.12 1.76
C PRO A 199 -4.10 -9.80 1.46
N PHE A 200 -4.03 -8.85 2.37
CA PHE A 200 -4.63 -7.52 2.24
C PHE A 200 -3.90 -6.67 1.20
N ASN A 201 -2.56 -6.67 1.23
CA ASN A 201 -1.73 -5.92 0.29
C ASN A 201 -1.82 -6.48 -1.14
N ILE A 202 -1.94 -7.80 -1.29
CA ILE A 202 -2.20 -8.46 -2.58
C ILE A 202 -3.51 -7.93 -3.19
N ALA A 203 -4.59 -7.91 -2.41
CA ALA A 203 -5.88 -7.40 -2.87
C ALA A 203 -5.81 -5.90 -3.19
N SER A 204 -5.24 -5.10 -2.28
CA SER A 204 -5.15 -3.64 -2.39
C SER A 204 -4.46 -3.18 -3.67
N TYR A 205 -3.25 -3.68 -3.94
CA TYR A 205 -2.52 -3.26 -5.15
C TYR A 205 -3.07 -3.89 -6.43
N SER A 206 -3.75 -5.03 -6.33
CA SER A 206 -4.52 -5.55 -7.46
C SER A 206 -5.70 -4.62 -7.79
N PHE A 207 -6.48 -4.17 -6.78
CA PHE A 207 -7.53 -3.18 -6.97
C PHE A 207 -6.98 -1.89 -7.58
N LEU A 208 -5.87 -1.37 -7.06
CA LEU A 208 -5.23 -0.16 -7.59
C LEU A 208 -4.86 -0.32 -9.07
N THR A 209 -4.30 -1.47 -9.44
CA THR A 209 -3.92 -1.77 -10.83
C THR A 209 -5.15 -1.82 -11.73
N HIS A 210 -6.24 -2.46 -11.29
CA HIS A 210 -7.51 -2.47 -12.03
C HIS A 210 -8.10 -1.06 -12.19
N LEU A 211 -8.10 -0.25 -11.12
CA LEU A 211 -8.61 1.13 -11.14
C LEU A 211 -7.82 2.03 -12.10
N LEU A 212 -6.49 1.98 -12.04
CA LEU A 212 -5.63 2.75 -12.94
C LEU A 212 -5.78 2.28 -14.39
N ALA A 213 -5.82 0.96 -14.61
CA ALA A 213 -6.01 0.41 -15.94
C ALA A 213 -7.32 0.89 -16.55
N HIS A 214 -8.43 0.74 -15.82
CA HIS A 214 -9.75 1.22 -16.26
C HIS A 214 -9.75 2.72 -16.55
N HIS A 215 -9.23 3.54 -15.62
CA HIS A 215 -9.22 5.00 -15.77
C HIS A 215 -8.32 5.51 -16.91
N CYS A 216 -7.33 4.72 -17.34
CA CYS A 216 -6.39 5.09 -18.39
C CYS A 216 -6.63 4.35 -19.72
N GLY A 217 -7.70 3.56 -19.84
CA GLY A 217 -7.99 2.79 -21.06
C GLY A 217 -6.99 1.67 -21.34
N LEU A 218 -6.52 1.00 -20.29
CA LEU A 218 -5.58 -0.12 -20.32
C LEU A 218 -6.24 -1.41 -19.80
N ILE A 219 -5.58 -2.54 -20.00
CA ILE A 219 -6.00 -3.86 -19.55
C ILE A 219 -5.09 -4.32 -18.40
N PRO A 220 -5.61 -4.68 -17.23
CA PRO A 220 -4.79 -5.17 -16.12
C PRO A 220 -4.25 -6.57 -16.44
N LYS A 221 -2.94 -6.77 -16.22
CA LYS A 221 -2.21 -8.00 -16.58
C LYS A 221 -1.74 -8.79 -15.38
N GLU A 222 -0.93 -8.19 -14.52
CA GLU A 222 -0.27 -8.91 -13.42
C GLU A 222 0.09 -7.98 -12.26
N PHE A 223 -0.02 -8.52 -11.05
CA PHE A 223 0.54 -7.93 -9.84
C PHE A 223 1.74 -8.78 -9.38
N ILE A 224 2.89 -8.15 -9.17
CA ILE A 224 4.13 -8.76 -8.68
C ILE A 224 4.42 -8.18 -7.30
N HIS A 225 4.63 -9.03 -6.31
CA HIS A 225 4.84 -8.64 -4.92
C HIS A 225 6.23 -9.09 -4.47
N PHE A 226 7.14 -8.16 -4.34
CA PHE A 226 8.46 -8.32 -3.71
C PHE A 226 8.36 -7.96 -2.23
N ILE A 227 8.84 -8.85 -1.38
CA ILE A 227 8.80 -8.70 0.07
C ILE A 227 10.24 -8.75 0.58
N GLY A 228 10.59 -7.79 1.44
CA GLY A 228 11.89 -7.68 2.09
C GLY A 228 12.27 -8.91 2.89
#